data_AF-A0A0F9CPY0-F1
#
_entry.id   AF-A0A0F9CPY0-F1
#
_cell.length_a   1.000
_cell.length_b   1.000
_cell.length_c   1.000
_cell.angle_alpha   90.00
_cell.angle_beta   90.00
_cell.angle_gamma   90.00
#
_symmetry.space_group_name_H-M   'P 1'
#
loop_
_entity.id
_entity.type
_entity.pdbx_description
1 polymer ?
#
loop_
_entity_poly.entity_id
_entity_poly.type
_entity_poly.pdbx_seq_one_letter_code
_entity_poly.pdbx_strand_id
1 'polypeptide(L)' 'MEEPITITLLNNDISLDRVCWVCEGGKIKYSKEARHQGFWVDGVCDMCKGQGYTLTNAGQAVIDLVKRHLG' A
#
# COMPACT_ATOMS: atom_id res chain seq x y z
N MET A 1 1.70 14.10 1.53
CA MET A 1 1.53 12.68 1.16
C MET A 1 2.91 12.16 0.85
N GLU A 2 3.30 11.00 1.39
CA GLU A 2 4.60 10.39 1.05
C GLU A 2 4.55 9.93 -0.41
N GLU A 3 5.64 10.14 -1.15
CA GLU A 3 5.75 9.75 -2.54
C GLU A 3 5.93 8.22 -2.66
N PRO A 4 5.42 7.60 -3.74
CA PRO A 4 5.61 6.17 -3.97
C PRO A 4 7.09 5.79 -4.07
N ILE A 5 7.46 4.64 -3.50
CA ILE A 5 8.79 4.07 -3.67
C ILE A 5 8.96 3.69 -5.14
N THR A 6 9.96 4.28 -5.78
CA THR A 6 10.24 4.07 -7.21
C THR A 6 11.67 3.57 -7.39
N ILE A 7 11.85 2.59 -8.28
CA ILE A 7 13.16 2.12 -8.73
C ILE A 7 13.30 2.37 -10.23
N THR A 8 14.52 2.67 -10.68
CA THR A 8 14.81 2.81 -12.11
C THR A 8 15.50 1.55 -12.62
N LEU A 9 14.93 0.90 -13.64
CA LEU A 9 15.50 -0.27 -14.29
C LEU A 9 15.49 -0.07 -15.80
N LEU A 10 16.67 -0.19 -16.44
CA LEU A 10 16.83 -0.01 -17.89
C LEU A 10 16.14 1.27 -18.41
N ASN A 11 16.35 2.41 -17.71
CA ASN A 11 15.74 3.70 -18.01
C ASN A 11 14.20 3.75 -17.88
N ASN A 12 13.59 2.83 -17.14
CA ASN A 12 12.17 2.87 -16.81
C ASN A 12 11.99 3.04 -15.30
N ASP A 13 11.18 4.03 -14.92
CA ASP A 13 10.79 4.23 -13.53
C ASP A 13 9.60 3.32 -13.18
N ILE A 14 9.80 2.49 -12.16
CA ILE A 14 8.85 1.47 -11.73
C ILE A 14 8.46 1.76 -10.28
N SER A 15 7.22 2.17 -10.06
CA SER A 15 6.67 2.32 -8.71
C SER A 15 6.40 0.95 -8.09
N LEU A 16 6.93 0.73 -6.90
CA LEU A 16 6.78 -0.50 -6.12
C LEU A 16 5.51 -0.50 -5.26
N ASP A 17 5.02 0.67 -4.91
CA ASP A 17 3.76 0.87 -4.22
C ASP A 17 2.91 1.95 -4.88
N ARG A 18 1.70 2.10 -4.37
CA ARG A 18 0.75 3.15 -4.74
C ARG A 18 -0.14 3.48 -3.57
N VAL A 19 -0.63 4.71 -3.54
CA VAL A 19 -1.62 5.16 -2.56
C VAL A 19 -2.82 4.20 -2.56
N CYS A 20 -3.22 3.77 -1.37
CA CYS A 20 -4.40 2.92 -1.23
C CYS A 20 -5.65 3.72 -1.64
N TRP A 21 -6.33 3.26 -2.69
CA TRP A 21 -7.49 3.97 -3.25
C TRP A 21 -8.67 4.10 -2.28
N VAL A 22 -8.79 3.21 -1.29
CA VAL A 22 -9.89 3.23 -0.31
C VAL A 22 -9.70 4.32 0.74
N CYS A 23 -8.46 4.51 1.19
CA CYS A 23 -8.16 5.45 2.26
C CYS A 23 -7.40 6.70 1.79
N GLU A 24 -7.04 6.78 0.51
CA GLU A 24 -6.32 7.90 -0.11
C GLU A 24 -5.02 8.25 0.63
N GLY A 25 -4.34 7.24 1.18
CA GLY A 25 -3.13 7.42 1.98
C GLY A 25 -3.40 7.74 3.46
N GLY A 26 -4.66 7.97 3.83
CA GLY A 26 -5.10 8.09 5.21
C GLY A 26 -4.92 6.78 5.96
N LYS A 27 -4.04 6.76 6.96
CA LYS A 27 -3.74 5.55 7.74
C LYS A 27 -4.91 5.17 8.66
N ILE A 28 -5.70 6.15 9.10
CA ILE A 28 -6.80 5.97 10.05
C ILE A 28 -7.95 6.93 9.69
N LYS A 29 -9.19 6.44 9.70
CA LYS A 29 -10.40 7.28 9.57
C LYS A 29 -11.29 7.12 10.78
N TYR A 30 -11.26 8.11 11.66
CA TYR A 30 -12.14 8.18 12.83
C TYR A 30 -13.46 8.86 12.44
N SER A 31 -14.37 8.13 11.80
CA SER A 31 -15.75 8.59 11.64
C SER A 31 -16.73 7.43 11.84
N LYS A 32 -17.93 7.72 12.36
CA LYS A 32 -18.98 6.70 12.51
C LYS A 32 -19.39 6.13 11.15
N GLU A 33 -19.27 6.90 10.07
CA GLU A 33 -19.54 6.43 8.71
C GLU A 33 -18.46 5.48 8.19
N ALA A 34 -17.20 5.65 8.59
CA ALA A 34 -16.11 4.76 8.15
C ALA A 34 -16.35 3.31 8.61
N ARG A 35 -16.87 3.10 9.83
CA ARG A 35 -17.24 1.76 10.34
C ARG A 35 -18.33 1.06 9.54
N HIS A 36 -19.15 1.81 8.79
CA HIS A 36 -20.21 1.25 7.94
C HIS A 36 -19.73 0.94 6.51
N GLN A 37 -18.55 1.43 6.12
CA GLN A 37 -17.91 1.06 4.87
C GLN A 37 -17.07 -0.17 5.17
N GLY A 38 -17.49 -1.36 4.70
CA GLY A 38 -16.93 -2.68 5.04
C GLY A 38 -15.43 -2.92 4.76
N PHE A 39 -14.70 -1.88 4.43
CA PHE A 39 -13.26 -1.84 4.19
C PHE A 39 -12.48 -1.24 5.37
N TRP A 40 -13.14 -0.76 6.42
CA TRP A 40 -12.52 -0.26 7.65
C TRP A 40 -12.83 -1.19 8.82
N VAL A 41 -11.80 -1.75 9.43
CA VAL A 41 -11.89 -2.62 10.63
C VAL A 41 -11.19 -1.89 11.76
N ASP A 42 -11.91 -1.62 12.85
CA ASP A 42 -11.40 -0.88 14.02
C ASP A 42 -10.77 0.49 13.70
N GLY A 43 -11.28 1.16 12.65
CA GLY A 43 -10.76 2.47 12.19
C GLY A 43 -9.51 2.38 11.32
N VAL A 44 -9.02 1.16 11.06
CA VAL A 44 -7.89 0.87 10.18
C VAL A 44 -8.41 0.41 8.81
N CYS A 45 -7.81 0.91 7.74
CA CYS A 45 -8.16 0.47 6.39
C CYS A 45 -7.70 -0.98 6.20
N ASP A 46 -8.64 -1.90 5.99
CA ASP A 46 -8.39 -3.33 5.85
C ASP A 46 -7.64 -3.66 4.56
N MET A 47 -7.85 -2.87 3.50
CA MET A 47 -7.22 -3.04 2.19
C MET A 47 -5.70 -2.83 2.22
N CYS A 48 -5.23 -1.82 2.95
CA CYS A 48 -3.80 -1.53 3.09
C CYS A 48 -3.25 -1.89 4.48
N LYS A 49 -4.07 -2.51 5.34
CA LYS A 49 -3.74 -2.83 6.74
C LYS A 49 -3.14 -1.63 7.50
N GLY A 50 -3.72 -0.45 7.28
CA GLY A 50 -3.30 0.80 7.92
C GLY A 50 -2.01 1.43 7.38
N GLN A 51 -1.38 0.85 6.35
CA GLN A 51 -0.15 1.40 5.78
C GLN A 51 -0.38 2.68 4.97
N GLY A 52 -1.59 2.87 4.43
CA GLY A 52 -1.91 3.95 3.50
C GLY A 52 -1.51 3.65 2.05
N TYR A 53 -0.73 2.59 1.81
CA TYR A 53 -0.22 2.20 0.50
C TYR A 53 -0.46 0.72 0.23
N THR A 54 -0.50 0.37 -1.06
CA THR A 54 -0.63 -1.02 -1.53
C THR A 54 0.48 -1.31 -2.51
N LEU A 55 0.97 -2.55 -2.52
CA LEU A 55 2.01 -2.98 -3.45
C LEU A 55 1.49 -2.98 -4.89
N THR A 56 2.35 -2.61 -5.82
CA THR A 56 2.17 -2.94 -7.24
C THR A 56 2.64 -4.37 -7.51
N ASN A 57 2.36 -4.90 -8.69
CA ASN A 57 2.90 -6.21 -9.09
C ASN A 57 4.43 -6.23 -9.07
N ALA A 58 5.08 -5.10 -9.42
CA ALA A 58 6.52 -4.96 -9.34
C ALA A 58 7.01 -4.98 -7.88
N GLY A 59 6.34 -4.25 -6.98
CA GLY A 59 6.64 -4.29 -5.55
C GLY A 59 6.51 -5.69 -4.95
N GLN A 60 5.46 -6.42 -5.32
CA GLN A 60 5.29 -7.81 -4.88
C GLN A 60 6.42 -8.70 -5.39
N ALA A 61 6.80 -8.59 -6.66
CA ALA A 61 7.90 -9.38 -7.23
C ALA A 61 9.25 -9.10 -6.54
N VAL A 62 9.53 -7.84 -6.20
CA VAL A 62 10.74 -7.47 -5.42
C VAL A 62 10.70 -8.08 -4.03
N ILE A 63 9.57 -8.02 -3.32
CA ILE A 63 9.42 -8.66 -2.01
C ILE A 63 9.62 -10.17 -2.10
N ASP A 64 9.06 -10.83 -3.11
CA ASP A 64 9.21 -12.28 -3.29
C ASP A 64 10.66 -12.65 -3.61
N LEU A 65 11.38 -11.83 -4.39
CA LEU A 65 12.80 -12.00 -4.66
C LEU A 65 13.63 -11.90 -3.37
N VAL A 66 13.38 -10.88 -2.56
CA VAL A 66 14.06 -10.65 -1.27
C VAL A 66 13.81 -11.82 -0.33
N LYS A 67 12.55 -12.23 -0.16
CA LYS A 67 12.17 -13.38 0.69
C LYS A 67 12.84 -14.69 0.26
N ARG A 68 13.04 -14.90 -1.04
CA ARG A 68 13.71 -16.11 -1.56
C ARG A 68 15.19 -16.18 -1.20
N HIS A 69 15.88 -15.04 -1.08
CA HIS A 69 17.34 -15.00 -0.93
C HIS A 69 17.80 -14.61 0.47
N LEU A 70 16.96 -13.93 1.25
CA LEU A 70 17.23 -13.51 2.62
C LEU A 70 16.39 -14.30 3.67
N GLY A 71 15.54 -15.22 3.21
CA GLY A 71 14.67 -16.08 4.04
C GLY A 71 15.14 -17.52 4.07
#